data_AF-A0A7Y5H1F7-F1
#
_entry.id   AF-A0A7Y5H1F7-F1
#
_cell.length_a   1.000
_cell.length_b   1.000
_cell.length_c   1.000
_cell.angle_alpha   90.00
_cell.angle_beta   90.00
_cell.angle_gamma   90.00
#
_symmetry.space_group_name_H-M   'P 1'
#
loop_
_entity.id
_entity.type
_entity.pdbx_description
1 polymer ?
#
loop_
_entity_poly.entity_id
_entity_poly.type
_entity_poly.pdbx_seq_one_letter_code
_entity_poly.pdbx_strand_id
1 'polypeptide(L)'
;MKHVKTVILLMVFVSSFVFGHGGGKNVKLHVNPKWKQCSIQLDSALNQSAWRQFTREAGLVSYFRPLTDAKPMGKGKYEFSLLQWQSKFNDTDDAWNHTFVHPDSTHWLKENDRLPFPGLTFRFGVSEKMDLAAYWTSSPGANYGFFGAQVQYNLVQNWLNQWSASARLSFVSLYGPKDVDLSVYGFDVIASRDFTVYSKWLKVTPYVGLSSYVSDSHEKSSKLNLHDETAWGVQSMVGGVIAISKARLAAEYNISNISTFSVKLGIVF
;
A
#
# COMPACT_ATOMS: atom_id res chain seq x y z
N MET A 1 26.87 -12.46 -29.62
CA MET A 1 25.47 -12.68 -29.20
C MET A 1 25.34 -14.09 -28.64
N LYS A 2 25.51 -14.26 -27.32
CA LYS A 2 25.49 -15.59 -26.68
C LYS A 2 24.81 -15.51 -25.31
N HIS A 3 23.79 -16.36 -25.15
CA HIS A 3 23.17 -16.83 -23.90
C HIS A 3 22.43 -15.80 -23.03
N VAL A 4 21.24 -15.38 -23.48
CA VAL A 4 20.16 -15.05 -22.53
C VAL A 4 19.62 -16.38 -22.02
N LYS A 5 20.20 -16.89 -20.93
CA LYS A 5 19.58 -17.98 -20.16
C LYS A 5 18.37 -17.38 -19.45
N THR A 6 17.19 -17.83 -19.86
CA THR A 6 15.90 -17.58 -19.23
C THR A 6 16.02 -17.79 -17.73
N VAL A 7 16.01 -16.70 -16.96
CA VAL A 7 15.78 -16.74 -15.51
C VAL A 7 14.29 -17.03 -15.36
N ILE A 8 13.96 -18.31 -15.18
CA ILE A 8 12.65 -18.71 -14.67
C ILE A 8 12.63 -18.26 -13.21
N LEU A 9 12.17 -17.03 -12.97
CA LEU A 9 11.88 -16.55 -11.64
C LEU A 9 10.60 -17.28 -11.20
N LEU A 10 10.76 -18.27 -10.34
CA LEU A 10 9.67 -19.01 -9.74
C LEU A 10 8.79 -18.01 -8.96
N MET A 11 7.67 -17.63 -9.57
CA MET A 11 6.62 -16.84 -8.93
C MET A 11 5.95 -17.71 -7.87
N VAL A 12 6.44 -17.65 -6.64
CA VAL A 12 5.53 -17.83 -5.50
C VAL A 12 4.93 -16.45 -5.26
N PHE A 13 3.92 -16.10 -6.04
CA PHE A 13 2.87 -15.27 -5.46
C PHE A 13 2.42 -16.05 -4.22
N VAL A 14 2.50 -15.42 -3.05
CA VAL A 14 1.90 -15.97 -1.84
C VAL A 14 0.39 -15.90 -2.02
N SER A 15 -0.13 -16.74 -2.91
CA SER A 15 -1.54 -17.10 -2.98
C SER A 15 -1.77 -18.14 -1.91
N SER A 16 -1.78 -17.70 -0.66
CA SER A 16 -2.51 -18.43 0.37
C SER A 16 -3.99 -18.11 0.21
N PHE A 17 -4.60 -18.59 -0.88
CA PHE A 17 -6.03 -18.88 -0.90
C PHE A 17 -6.18 -20.26 -0.26
N VAL A 18 -6.19 -20.30 1.06
CA VAL A 18 -6.65 -21.45 1.82
C VAL A 18 -7.75 -20.93 2.74
N PHE A 19 -8.97 -21.20 2.31
CA PHE A 19 -10.19 -20.96 3.05
C PHE A 19 -10.14 -21.75 4.36
N GLY A 20 -10.10 -21.03 5.47
CA GLY A 20 -10.27 -21.56 6.82
C GLY A 20 -11.12 -20.57 7.60
N HIS A 21 -12.38 -20.92 7.85
CA HIS A 21 -13.30 -20.12 8.65
C HIS A 21 -12.85 -20.10 10.11
N GLY A 22 -12.05 -19.10 10.47
CA GLY A 22 -11.55 -18.91 11.83
C GLY A 22 -12.50 -18.08 12.68
N GLY A 23 -13.18 -18.74 13.63
CA GLY A 23 -13.69 -18.19 14.89
C GLY A 23 -14.89 -17.24 14.80
N GLY A 24 -15.99 -17.59 15.50
CA GLY A 24 -17.16 -16.73 15.60
C GLY A 24 -16.84 -15.40 16.29
N LYS A 25 -16.69 -14.35 15.50
CA LYS A 25 -16.64 -12.97 16.00
C LYS A 25 -18.06 -12.57 16.42
N ASN A 26 -18.21 -12.01 17.62
CA ASN A 26 -19.52 -11.65 18.20
C ASN A 26 -20.01 -10.28 17.70
N VAL A 27 -20.03 -10.08 16.39
CA VAL A 27 -20.52 -8.87 15.72
C VAL A 27 -21.40 -9.27 14.55
N LYS A 28 -22.52 -8.56 14.37
CA LYS A 28 -23.44 -8.79 13.25
C LYS A 28 -22.88 -8.11 12.00
N LEU A 29 -22.64 -8.91 10.97
CA LEU A 29 -22.23 -8.41 9.65
C LEU A 29 -23.40 -7.77 8.90
N HIS A 30 -23.12 -6.70 8.15
CA HIS A 30 -24.06 -6.06 7.25
C HIS A 30 -24.07 -6.81 5.91
N VAL A 31 -25.06 -7.64 5.67
CA VAL A 31 -25.10 -8.50 4.46
C VAL A 31 -25.74 -7.79 3.28
N ASN A 32 -25.07 -7.80 2.13
CA ASN A 32 -25.58 -7.38 0.84
C ASN A 32 -25.07 -8.31 -0.29
N PRO A 33 -25.88 -9.29 -0.75
CA PRO A 33 -25.46 -10.30 -1.73
C PRO A 33 -25.26 -9.74 -3.15
N LYS A 34 -25.52 -8.44 -3.37
CA LYS A 34 -25.21 -7.77 -4.63
C LYS A 34 -23.71 -7.84 -4.96
N TRP A 35 -22.86 -7.83 -3.94
CA TRP A 35 -21.40 -7.83 -4.09
C TRP A 35 -20.84 -9.25 -3.95
N LYS A 36 -19.83 -9.57 -4.75
CA LYS A 36 -19.13 -10.87 -4.68
C LYS A 36 -18.06 -10.91 -3.60
N GLN A 37 -17.62 -9.74 -3.13
CA GLN A 37 -16.63 -9.54 -2.09
C GLN A 37 -17.08 -8.39 -1.18
N CYS A 38 -16.49 -8.32 0.02
CA CYS A 38 -16.75 -7.22 0.95
C CYS A 38 -16.53 -5.88 0.26
N SER A 39 -17.48 -4.95 0.38
CA SER A 39 -17.53 -3.71 -0.39
C SER A 39 -17.86 -2.53 0.53
N ILE A 40 -17.40 -1.33 0.17
CA ILE A 40 -17.68 -0.12 0.95
C ILE A 40 -19.12 0.31 0.67
N GLN A 41 -19.93 0.31 1.72
CA GLN A 41 -21.30 0.82 1.70
C GLN A 41 -21.65 1.15 3.14
N LEU A 42 -21.96 2.41 3.42
CA LEU A 42 -22.13 2.86 4.79
C LEU A 42 -23.45 2.37 5.38
N ASP A 43 -23.37 1.89 6.62
CA ASP A 43 -24.52 1.54 7.43
C ASP A 43 -24.98 2.72 8.31
N SER A 44 -26.28 2.82 8.55
CA SER A 44 -26.87 3.86 9.40
C SER A 44 -26.36 3.84 10.85
N ALA A 45 -25.76 2.74 11.30
CA ALA A 45 -25.13 2.62 12.62
C ALA A 45 -23.74 3.27 12.70
N LEU A 46 -23.15 3.71 11.57
CA LEU A 46 -21.87 4.41 11.57
C LEU A 46 -22.04 5.80 12.19
N ASN A 47 -21.38 6.02 13.33
CA ASN A 47 -21.37 7.31 14.01
C ASN A 47 -20.07 8.09 13.73
N GLN A 48 -20.03 9.36 14.14
CA GLN A 48 -18.90 10.25 13.90
C GLN A 48 -17.56 9.75 14.49
N SER A 49 -17.60 9.09 15.64
CA SER A 49 -16.38 8.55 16.27
C SER A 49 -15.81 7.38 15.48
N ALA A 50 -16.69 6.46 15.05
CA ALA A 50 -16.31 5.34 14.19
C ALA A 50 -15.83 5.83 12.82
N TRP A 51 -16.46 6.87 12.27
CA TRP A 51 -16.03 7.51 11.03
C TRP A 51 -14.62 8.10 11.13
N ARG A 52 -14.35 8.90 12.17
CA ARG A 52 -13.00 9.42 12.44
C ARG A 52 -11.95 8.31 12.56
N GLN A 53 -12.29 7.22 13.23
CA GLN A 53 -11.41 6.06 13.34
C GLN A 53 -11.16 5.45 11.96
N PHE A 54 -12.20 5.26 11.16
CA PHE A 54 -12.08 4.78 9.79
C PHE A 54 -11.18 5.68 8.95
N THR A 55 -11.39 7.00 8.94
CA THR A 55 -10.56 7.97 8.21
C THR A 55 -9.07 7.80 8.52
N ARG A 56 -8.73 7.67 9.81
CA ARG A 56 -7.35 7.49 10.26
C ARG A 56 -6.77 6.15 9.81
N GLU A 57 -7.49 5.06 10.01
CA GLU A 57 -7.00 3.71 9.75
C GLU A 57 -7.00 3.38 8.24
N ALA A 58 -8.02 3.79 7.51
CA ALA A 58 -8.09 3.70 6.06
C ALA A 58 -6.97 4.53 5.39
N GLY A 59 -6.59 5.66 6.01
CA GLY A 59 -5.43 6.44 5.60
C GLY A 59 -4.13 5.62 5.60
N LEU A 60 -3.91 4.84 6.66
CA LEU A 60 -2.78 3.90 6.74
C LEU A 60 -2.92 2.73 5.78
N VAL A 61 -4.11 2.14 5.65
CA VAL A 61 -4.35 1.00 4.73
C VAL A 61 -4.09 1.40 3.28
N SER A 62 -4.45 2.62 2.90
CA SER A 62 -4.34 3.13 1.53
C SER A 62 -3.05 3.91 1.24
N TYR A 63 -2.23 4.21 2.26
CA TYR A 63 -1.00 5.00 2.12
C TYR A 63 -0.14 4.55 0.93
N PHE A 64 0.43 5.49 0.18
CA PHE A 64 1.23 5.19 -1.01
C PHE A 64 2.41 4.28 -0.64
N ARG A 65 2.63 3.20 -1.41
CA ARG A 65 3.64 2.16 -1.13
C ARG A 65 4.75 2.15 -2.19
N PRO A 66 5.84 2.93 -2.02
CA PRO A 66 6.91 3.00 -3.03
C PRO A 66 7.67 1.68 -3.15
N LEU A 67 8.02 1.08 -2.02
CA LEU A 67 8.90 -0.08 -1.90
C LEU A 67 10.19 0.11 -2.72
N THR A 68 10.83 1.24 -2.51
CA THR A 68 12.08 1.63 -3.18
C THR A 68 13.08 2.13 -2.17
N ASP A 69 14.36 1.96 -2.47
CA ASP A 69 15.43 2.58 -1.71
C ASP A 69 15.49 4.10 -1.92
N ALA A 70 16.35 4.79 -1.17
CA ALA A 70 16.48 6.24 -1.25
C ALA A 70 17.13 6.69 -2.55
N LYS A 71 17.81 5.83 -3.29
CA LYS A 71 18.51 6.22 -4.51
C LYS A 71 17.53 6.30 -5.69
N PRO A 72 17.51 7.42 -6.44
CA PRO A 72 16.78 7.49 -7.69
C PRO A 72 17.28 6.48 -8.71
N MET A 73 16.44 6.10 -9.68
CA MET A 73 16.86 5.15 -10.71
C MET A 73 17.90 5.74 -11.66
N GLY A 74 17.91 7.05 -11.80
CA GLY A 74 18.70 7.80 -12.77
C GLY A 74 17.87 8.19 -14.00
N LYS A 75 18.32 9.21 -14.74
CA LYS A 75 17.54 9.81 -15.81
C LYS A 75 17.20 8.80 -16.91
N GLY A 76 15.94 8.79 -17.34
CA GLY A 76 15.44 8.02 -18.47
C GLY A 76 15.15 6.54 -18.17
N LYS A 77 15.45 6.05 -16.97
CA LYS A 77 15.11 4.68 -16.57
C LYS A 77 13.67 4.60 -16.09
N TYR A 78 13.04 3.45 -16.29
CA TYR A 78 11.69 3.20 -15.78
C TYR A 78 11.55 1.78 -15.23
N GLU A 79 10.62 1.62 -14.30
CA GLU A 79 10.30 0.36 -13.64
C GLU A 79 8.79 0.10 -13.77
N PHE A 80 8.44 -1.12 -14.18
CA PHE A 80 7.08 -1.65 -14.05
C PHE A 80 7.08 -2.75 -13.01
N SER A 81 6.14 -2.71 -12.07
CA SER A 81 6.11 -3.66 -10.98
C SER A 81 4.72 -4.10 -10.56
N LEU A 82 4.64 -5.36 -10.12
CA LEU A 82 3.53 -5.90 -9.35
C LEU A 82 3.76 -5.57 -7.88
N LEU A 83 2.73 -5.08 -7.22
CA LEU A 83 2.71 -4.69 -5.82
C LEU A 83 1.64 -5.52 -5.09
N GLN A 84 1.95 -5.98 -3.89
CA GLN A 84 0.97 -6.55 -2.99
C GLN A 84 1.24 -6.08 -1.57
N TRP A 85 0.20 -5.65 -0.85
CA TRP A 85 0.33 -5.36 0.58
C TRP A 85 -0.82 -5.95 1.38
N GLN A 86 -0.58 -6.07 2.68
CA GLN A 86 -1.49 -6.65 3.66
C GLN A 86 -1.45 -5.83 4.94
N SER A 87 -2.61 -5.34 5.38
CA SER A 87 -2.74 -4.54 6.60
C SER A 87 -3.44 -5.32 7.70
N LYS A 88 -2.97 -5.14 8.94
CA LYS A 88 -3.59 -5.70 10.16
C LYS A 88 -4.36 -4.59 10.89
N PHE A 89 -5.67 -4.78 10.99
CA PHE A 89 -6.61 -3.93 11.74
C PHE A 89 -7.70 -4.81 12.36
N ASN A 90 -8.55 -4.27 13.24
CA ASN A 90 -9.69 -5.02 13.76
C ASN A 90 -10.93 -4.79 12.88
N ASP A 91 -11.35 -5.79 12.12
CA ASP A 91 -12.53 -5.69 11.24
C ASP A 91 -13.86 -5.87 11.99
N THR A 92 -13.83 -6.13 13.30
CA THR A 92 -15.04 -6.12 14.15
C THR A 92 -15.36 -4.74 14.71
N ASP A 93 -14.42 -3.79 14.65
CA ASP A 93 -14.66 -2.44 15.15
C ASP A 93 -15.72 -1.75 14.30
N ASP A 94 -16.59 -0.94 14.93
CA ASP A 94 -17.66 -0.19 14.26
C ASP A 94 -17.15 0.59 13.03
N ALA A 95 -15.93 1.13 13.12
CA ALA A 95 -15.27 1.86 12.02
C ALA A 95 -15.16 1.04 10.73
N TRP A 96 -14.89 -0.26 10.83
CA TRP A 96 -14.76 -1.16 9.68
C TRP A 96 -16.06 -1.91 9.41
N ASN A 97 -16.71 -2.44 10.44
CA ASN A 97 -17.93 -3.23 10.28
C ASN A 97 -19.07 -2.37 9.71
N HIS A 98 -19.27 -1.12 10.18
CA HIS A 98 -20.35 -0.26 9.69
C HIS A 98 -20.00 0.48 8.38
N THR A 99 -18.76 0.37 7.91
CA THR A 99 -18.32 0.96 6.62
C THR A 99 -18.41 -0.04 5.46
N PHE A 100 -18.40 -1.34 5.78
CA PHE A 100 -18.41 -2.41 4.79
C PHE A 100 -19.70 -3.23 4.84
N VAL A 101 -20.09 -3.73 3.67
CA VAL A 101 -21.09 -4.79 3.52
C VAL A 101 -20.44 -6.07 3.02
N HIS A 102 -21.07 -7.18 3.36
CA HIS A 102 -20.56 -8.54 3.17
C HIS A 102 -21.46 -9.32 2.21
N PRO A 103 -20.92 -10.19 1.33
CA PRO A 103 -21.73 -11.04 0.45
C PRO A 103 -22.72 -11.94 1.22
N ASP A 104 -22.28 -12.46 2.37
CA ASP A 104 -23.03 -13.32 3.27
C ASP A 104 -22.56 -13.16 4.73
N SER A 105 -23.17 -13.88 5.68
CA SER A 105 -22.86 -13.79 7.11
C SER A 105 -21.57 -14.50 7.55
N THR A 106 -20.88 -15.16 6.64
CA THR A 106 -19.64 -15.92 6.88
C THR A 106 -18.42 -15.32 6.18
N HIS A 107 -18.63 -14.38 5.26
CA HIS A 107 -17.58 -13.70 4.50
C HIS A 107 -17.06 -12.45 5.21
N TRP A 108 -15.98 -12.62 5.99
CA TRP A 108 -15.33 -11.51 6.69
C TRP A 108 -14.50 -10.62 5.75
N LEU A 109 -14.26 -9.38 6.17
CA LEU A 109 -13.45 -8.42 5.42
C LEU A 109 -11.99 -8.88 5.32
N LYS A 110 -11.47 -9.51 6.38
CA LYS A 110 -10.14 -10.11 6.39
C LYS A 110 -10.24 -11.62 6.55
N GLU A 111 -9.40 -12.32 5.80
CA GLU A 111 -9.05 -13.71 6.07
C GLU A 111 -7.66 -13.75 6.72
N ASN A 112 -7.47 -14.60 7.74
CA ASN A 112 -6.19 -14.74 8.44
C ASN A 112 -5.59 -13.41 8.96
N ASP A 113 -6.45 -12.54 9.50
CA ASP A 113 -6.12 -11.21 10.06
C ASP A 113 -5.53 -10.19 9.08
N ARG A 114 -5.64 -10.40 7.77
CA ARG A 114 -5.05 -9.50 6.77
C ARG A 114 -5.97 -9.25 5.58
N LEU A 115 -5.97 -8.01 5.09
CA LEU A 115 -6.66 -7.62 3.84
C LEU A 115 -5.62 -7.46 2.73
N PRO A 116 -5.57 -8.35 1.72
CA PRO A 116 -4.62 -8.24 0.62
C PRO A 116 -5.07 -7.22 -0.43
N PHE A 117 -4.12 -6.47 -0.97
CA PHE A 117 -4.32 -5.51 -2.04
C PHE A 117 -3.35 -5.76 -3.19
N PRO A 118 -3.81 -6.26 -4.34
CA PRO A 118 -2.98 -6.39 -5.53
C PRO A 118 -2.91 -5.04 -6.27
N GLY A 119 -1.74 -4.66 -6.75
CA GLY A 119 -1.54 -3.39 -7.45
C GLY A 119 -0.51 -3.47 -8.56
N LEU A 120 -0.58 -2.49 -9.45
CA LEU A 120 0.41 -2.20 -10.47
C LEU A 120 1.07 -0.88 -10.12
N THR A 121 2.39 -0.82 -10.25
CA THR A 121 3.16 0.40 -10.04
C THR A 121 4.01 0.69 -11.26
N PHE A 122 4.17 1.98 -11.54
CA PHE A 122 5.11 2.50 -12.52
C PHE A 122 6.00 3.53 -11.83
N ARG A 123 7.30 3.50 -12.11
CA ARG A 123 8.27 4.49 -11.64
C ARG A 123 9.10 4.96 -12.82
N PHE A 124 9.41 6.25 -12.86
CA PHE A 124 10.22 6.87 -13.90
C PHE A 124 11.26 7.81 -13.32
N GLY A 125 12.52 7.63 -13.69
CA GLY A 125 13.62 8.51 -13.33
C GLY A 125 13.65 9.75 -14.22
N VAL A 126 13.12 10.86 -13.70
CA VAL A 126 13.06 12.14 -14.42
C VAL A 126 14.45 12.79 -14.50
N SER A 127 15.25 12.63 -13.44
CA SER A 127 16.62 13.13 -13.38
C SER A 127 17.50 12.22 -12.54
N GLU A 128 18.79 12.56 -12.40
CA GLU A 128 19.70 11.84 -11.50
C GLU A 128 19.29 11.94 -10.02
N LYS A 129 18.44 12.92 -9.67
CA LYS A 129 18.00 13.17 -8.30
C LYS A 129 16.52 12.94 -8.05
N MET A 130 15.73 12.66 -9.09
CA MET A 130 14.27 12.68 -8.97
C MET A 130 13.63 11.55 -9.73
N ASP A 131 12.70 10.88 -9.06
CA ASP A 131 11.79 9.93 -9.66
C ASP A 131 10.35 10.35 -9.45
N LEU A 132 9.51 9.99 -10.42
CA LEU A 132 8.06 9.98 -10.28
C LEU A 132 7.60 8.53 -10.17
N ALA A 133 6.53 8.30 -9.42
CA ALA A 133 5.86 7.02 -9.39
C ALA A 133 4.35 7.20 -9.38
N ALA A 134 3.66 6.20 -9.91
CA ALA A 134 2.22 6.07 -9.79
C ALA A 134 1.88 4.61 -9.47
N TYR A 135 0.75 4.40 -8.81
CA TYR A 135 0.20 3.06 -8.69
C TYR A 135 -1.31 3.06 -8.85
N TRP A 136 -1.80 1.87 -9.15
CA TRP A 136 -3.22 1.57 -9.24
C TRP A 136 -3.47 0.19 -8.61
N THR A 137 -4.54 0.09 -7.81
CA THR A 137 -5.03 -1.16 -7.23
C THR A 137 -6.54 -1.19 -7.34
N SER A 138 -7.08 -2.38 -7.49
CA SER A 138 -8.51 -2.65 -7.41
C SER A 138 -8.71 -3.89 -6.57
N SER A 139 -9.71 -3.90 -5.68
CA SER A 139 -10.13 -5.11 -4.99
C SER A 139 -11.08 -5.90 -5.90
N PRO A 140 -10.66 -7.06 -6.46
CA PRO A 140 -11.47 -7.77 -7.45
C PRO A 140 -12.79 -8.26 -6.85
N GLY A 141 -13.92 -7.93 -7.47
CA GLY A 141 -15.25 -8.33 -6.99
C GLY A 141 -15.84 -7.43 -5.90
N ALA A 142 -15.08 -6.44 -5.42
CA ALA A 142 -15.56 -5.36 -4.56
C ALA A 142 -15.74 -4.05 -5.35
N ASN A 143 -16.27 -3.02 -4.69
CA ASN A 143 -16.55 -1.73 -5.31
C ASN A 143 -15.47 -0.65 -5.09
N TYR A 144 -14.28 -1.03 -4.62
CA TYR A 144 -13.24 -0.06 -4.26
C TYR A 144 -11.86 -0.40 -4.82
N GLY A 145 -11.09 0.66 -5.03
CA GLY A 145 -9.68 0.61 -5.36
C GLY A 145 -9.02 1.94 -5.02
N PHE A 146 -7.70 2.01 -5.25
CA PHE A 146 -6.93 3.21 -5.02
C PHE A 146 -6.05 3.50 -6.24
N PHE A 147 -5.88 4.78 -6.53
CA PHE A 147 -4.78 5.23 -7.38
C PHE A 147 -3.97 6.25 -6.61
N GLY A 148 -2.68 6.36 -6.95
CA GLY A 148 -1.82 7.31 -6.28
C GLY A 148 -0.63 7.72 -7.13
N ALA A 149 0.00 8.82 -6.73
CA ALA A 149 1.22 9.34 -7.32
C ALA A 149 2.22 9.73 -6.23
N GLN A 150 3.50 9.71 -6.58
CA GLN A 150 4.59 10.12 -5.71
C GLN A 150 5.68 10.84 -6.50
N VAL A 151 6.29 11.82 -5.85
CA VAL A 151 7.59 12.38 -6.22
C VAL A 151 8.60 11.98 -5.16
N GLN A 152 9.74 11.44 -5.58
CA GLN A 152 10.90 11.20 -4.72
C GLN A 152 12.02 12.13 -5.13
N TYR A 153 12.58 12.87 -4.18
CA TYR A 153 13.76 13.71 -4.40
C TYR A 153 14.91 13.29 -3.49
N ASN A 154 16.07 13.08 -4.10
CA ASN A 154 17.28 12.70 -3.39
C ASN A 154 17.97 13.91 -2.77
N LEU A 155 17.96 13.93 -1.44
CA LEU A 155 18.60 14.96 -0.63
C LEU A 155 20.11 14.73 -0.58
N VAL A 156 20.50 13.46 -0.46
CA VAL A 156 21.89 13.05 -0.29
C VAL A 156 22.15 11.82 -1.15
N GLN A 157 23.16 11.91 -2.01
CA GLN A 157 23.60 10.82 -2.88
C GLN A 157 25.02 10.40 -2.54
N ASN A 158 25.22 9.12 -2.25
CA ASN A 158 26.53 8.52 -2.00
C ASN A 158 27.34 9.23 -0.89
N TRP A 159 26.69 9.66 0.20
CA TRP A 159 27.40 10.14 1.38
C TRP A 159 28.19 8.99 2.01
N LEU A 160 29.43 9.30 2.48
CA LEU A 160 30.37 8.42 3.18
C LEU A 160 29.98 6.93 3.17
N ASN A 161 30.45 6.16 2.18
CA ASN A 161 30.24 4.71 2.09
C ASN A 161 28.84 4.25 1.60
N GLN A 162 28.37 4.79 0.47
CA GLN A 162 27.19 4.31 -0.27
C GLN A 162 25.84 4.55 0.42
N TRP A 163 25.76 5.53 1.34
CA TRP A 163 24.50 5.98 1.91
C TRP A 163 23.76 6.93 0.95
N SER A 164 22.43 6.84 0.97
CA SER A 164 21.54 7.77 0.28
C SER A 164 20.39 8.15 1.19
N ALA A 165 19.92 9.40 1.09
CA ALA A 165 18.73 9.87 1.79
C ALA A 165 17.82 10.66 0.84
N SER A 166 16.51 10.50 1.02
CA SER A 166 15.51 11.10 0.15
C SER A 166 14.28 11.54 0.91
N ALA A 167 13.66 12.60 0.39
CA ALA A 167 12.31 13.00 0.77
C ALA A 167 11.32 12.52 -0.30
N ARG A 168 10.09 12.22 0.12
CA ARG A 168 9.01 11.84 -0.78
C ARG A 168 7.75 12.61 -0.45
N LEU A 169 7.01 12.97 -1.48
CA LEU A 169 5.65 13.49 -1.38
C LEU A 169 4.73 12.58 -2.16
N SER A 170 3.59 12.19 -1.57
CA SER A 170 2.65 11.28 -2.19
C SER A 170 1.21 11.73 -2.03
N PHE A 171 0.37 11.25 -2.95
CA PHE A 171 -1.07 11.39 -2.93
C PHE A 171 -1.71 10.05 -3.29
N VAL A 172 -2.83 9.73 -2.63
CA VAL A 172 -3.68 8.57 -2.92
C VAL A 172 -5.13 9.01 -2.89
N SER A 173 -5.94 8.50 -3.81
CA SER A 173 -7.39 8.64 -3.81
C SER A 173 -8.05 7.27 -3.88
N LEU A 174 -9.07 7.09 -3.04
CA LEU A 174 -10.08 6.05 -3.21
C LEU A 174 -10.91 6.33 -4.46
N TYR A 175 -11.32 5.27 -5.16
CA TYR A 175 -12.29 5.36 -6.23
C TYR A 175 -13.23 4.15 -6.19
N GLY A 176 -14.46 4.34 -6.68
CA GLY A 176 -15.45 3.27 -6.88
C GLY A 176 -16.67 3.35 -5.95
N PRO A 177 -16.51 3.47 -4.61
CA PRO A 177 -17.64 3.58 -3.71
C PRO A 177 -18.44 4.85 -3.95
N LYS A 178 -19.77 4.74 -3.82
CA LYS A 178 -20.67 5.89 -3.93
C LYS A 178 -20.81 6.67 -2.63
N ASP A 179 -20.60 5.99 -1.51
CA ASP A 179 -20.95 6.51 -0.19
C ASP A 179 -19.78 7.24 0.49
N VAL A 180 -18.55 7.11 -0.03
CA VAL A 180 -17.33 7.61 0.60
C VAL A 180 -16.38 8.17 -0.46
N ASP A 181 -15.77 9.31 -0.16
CA ASP A 181 -14.49 9.71 -0.73
C ASP A 181 -13.40 9.65 0.36
N LEU A 182 -12.20 9.25 -0.03
CA LEU A 182 -11.02 9.20 0.83
C LEU A 182 -9.80 9.63 0.03
N SER A 183 -9.06 10.59 0.55
CA SER A 183 -7.78 11.06 0.02
C SER A 183 -6.70 11.00 1.08
N VAL A 184 -5.49 10.64 0.68
CA VAL A 184 -4.34 10.58 1.59
C VAL A 184 -3.17 11.34 0.98
N TYR A 185 -2.60 12.25 1.76
CA TYR A 185 -1.38 12.98 1.43
C TYR A 185 -0.26 12.52 2.33
N GLY A 186 0.88 12.19 1.76
CA GLY A 186 2.02 11.62 2.48
C GLY A 186 3.30 12.42 2.29
N PHE A 187 4.12 12.42 3.35
CA PHE A 187 5.50 12.88 3.32
C PHE A 187 6.38 11.84 3.99
N ASP A 188 7.42 11.38 3.29
CA ASP A 188 8.40 10.44 3.83
C ASP A 188 9.79 11.07 3.87
N VAL A 189 10.58 10.69 4.88
CA VAL A 189 12.05 10.80 4.86
C VAL A 189 12.63 9.41 5.04
N ILE A 190 13.51 9.02 4.12
CA ILE A 190 14.11 7.70 4.11
C ILE A 190 15.63 7.75 3.96
N ALA A 191 16.30 6.75 4.52
CA ALA A 191 17.71 6.53 4.34
C ALA A 191 17.96 5.07 3.94
N SER A 192 18.90 4.86 3.02
CA SER A 192 19.26 3.54 2.53
C SER A 192 20.76 3.41 2.33
N ARG A 193 21.26 2.18 2.34
CA ARG A 193 22.66 1.88 2.06
C ARG A 193 22.76 0.74 1.07
N ASP A 194 23.53 0.94 0.01
CA ASP A 194 23.79 -0.13 -0.95
C ASP A 194 24.81 -1.12 -0.39
N PHE A 195 24.57 -2.42 -0.61
CA PHE A 195 25.54 -3.50 -0.40
C PHE A 195 25.67 -4.31 -1.69
N THR A 196 26.85 -4.26 -2.30
CA THR A 196 27.17 -5.11 -3.45
C THR A 196 27.56 -6.49 -2.95
N VAL A 197 26.71 -7.50 -3.21
CA VAL A 197 26.91 -8.86 -2.69
C VAL A 197 27.79 -9.68 -3.64
N TYR A 198 27.49 -9.65 -4.93
CA TYR A 198 28.25 -10.41 -5.92
C TYR A 198 28.32 -9.67 -7.26
N SER A 199 29.50 -9.14 -7.58
CA SER A 199 29.73 -8.33 -8.79
C SER A 199 28.73 -7.17 -8.95
N LYS A 200 28.65 -6.54 -10.12
CA LYS A 200 27.72 -5.42 -10.36
C LYS A 200 26.26 -5.84 -10.57
N TRP A 201 25.95 -7.14 -10.62
CA TRP A 201 24.61 -7.63 -10.99
C TRP A 201 23.74 -8.03 -9.80
N LEU A 202 24.29 -8.21 -8.59
CA LEU A 202 23.53 -8.46 -7.38
C LEU A 202 23.81 -7.40 -6.32
N LYS A 203 22.77 -6.66 -5.96
CA LYS A 203 22.80 -5.62 -4.90
C LYS A 203 21.67 -5.84 -3.92
N VAL A 204 21.96 -5.65 -2.64
CA VAL A 204 20.96 -5.60 -1.56
C VAL A 204 21.02 -4.21 -0.94
N THR A 205 19.88 -3.55 -0.81
CA THR A 205 19.77 -2.20 -0.30
C THR A 205 18.71 -2.16 0.80
N PRO A 206 19.07 -2.38 2.07
CA PRO A 206 18.17 -2.10 3.19
C PRO A 206 17.93 -0.60 3.31
N TYR A 207 16.76 -0.26 3.83
CA TYR A 207 16.37 1.12 4.12
C TYR A 207 15.47 1.19 5.34
N VAL A 208 15.46 2.37 5.94
CA VAL A 208 14.57 2.75 7.03
C VAL A 208 14.02 4.14 6.75
N GLY A 209 12.88 4.46 7.36
CA GLY A 209 12.26 5.76 7.17
C GLY A 209 11.16 6.08 8.16
N LEU A 210 10.74 7.34 8.08
CA LEU A 210 9.60 7.89 8.81
C LEU A 210 8.65 8.53 7.80
N SER A 211 7.35 8.38 8.05
CA SER A 211 6.30 9.02 7.28
C SER A 211 5.40 9.82 8.20
N SER A 212 4.91 10.95 7.70
CA SER A 212 3.74 11.65 8.20
C SER A 212 2.68 11.69 7.12
N TYR A 213 1.41 11.62 7.49
CA TYR A 213 0.31 11.66 6.54
C TYR A 213 -0.89 12.44 7.07
N VAL A 214 -1.71 12.89 6.11
CA VAL A 214 -3.04 13.43 6.32
C VAL A 214 -4.01 12.59 5.51
N SER A 215 -5.05 12.09 6.16
CA SER A 215 -6.15 11.37 5.55
C SER A 215 -7.40 12.24 5.67
N ASP A 216 -8.08 12.46 4.56
CA ASP A 216 -9.30 13.24 4.48
C ASP A 216 -10.42 12.38 3.91
N SER A 217 -11.59 12.39 4.56
CA SER A 217 -12.73 11.60 4.13
C SER A 217 -14.03 12.38 4.17
N HIS A 218 -14.81 12.22 3.11
CA HIS A 218 -16.11 12.84 2.92
C HIS A 218 -17.20 11.77 2.77
N GLU A 219 -18.28 11.93 3.53
CA GLU A 219 -19.44 11.05 3.50
C GLU A 219 -20.45 11.51 2.44
N LYS A 220 -20.93 10.57 1.61
CA LYS A 220 -21.82 10.85 0.46
C LYS A 220 -23.09 10.01 0.45
N SER A 221 -23.33 9.22 1.49
CA SER A 221 -24.51 8.38 1.59
C SER A 221 -25.77 9.22 1.79
N SER A 222 -26.91 8.70 1.37
CA SER A 222 -28.21 9.30 1.68
C SER A 222 -28.77 8.87 3.04
N LYS A 223 -28.07 7.97 3.74
CA LYS A 223 -28.51 7.36 5.00
C LYS A 223 -27.95 8.06 6.25
N LEU A 224 -26.90 8.84 6.06
CA LEU A 224 -26.10 9.44 7.11
C LEU A 224 -25.99 10.94 6.84
N ASN A 225 -25.48 11.65 7.84
CA ASN A 225 -25.13 13.06 7.75
C ASN A 225 -23.90 13.27 8.63
N LEU A 226 -22.81 12.59 8.28
CA LEU A 226 -21.56 12.65 9.01
C LEU A 226 -20.76 13.87 8.54
N HIS A 227 -20.06 14.52 9.47
CA HIS A 227 -19.14 15.58 9.11
C HIS A 227 -17.89 15.00 8.47
N ASP A 228 -17.26 15.80 7.59
CA ASP A 228 -15.94 15.52 7.05
C ASP A 228 -14.95 15.30 8.18
N GLU A 229 -14.05 14.34 7.97
CA GLU A 229 -13.00 14.02 8.92
C GLU A 229 -11.65 14.15 8.27
N THR A 230 -10.74 14.81 8.99
CA THR A 230 -9.34 14.92 8.63
C THR A 230 -8.51 14.32 9.76
N ALA A 231 -7.74 13.28 9.47
CA ALA A 231 -6.91 12.57 10.43
C ALA A 231 -5.43 12.69 10.08
N TRP A 232 -4.62 13.04 11.08
CA TRP A 232 -3.17 13.06 10.98
C TRP A 232 -2.58 11.79 11.57
N GLY A 233 -1.46 11.34 11.02
CA GLY A 233 -0.71 10.27 11.65
C GLY A 233 0.73 10.17 11.19
N VAL A 234 1.43 9.25 11.84
CA VAL A 234 2.82 8.93 11.59
C VAL A 234 2.99 7.43 11.53
N GLN A 235 3.97 6.97 10.75
CA GLN A 235 4.40 5.57 10.73
C GLN A 235 5.91 5.54 10.53
N SER A 236 6.56 4.48 11.01
CA SER A 236 7.93 4.16 10.62
C SER A 236 7.94 3.02 9.61
N MET A 237 9.02 2.89 8.85
CA MET A 237 9.18 1.82 7.87
C MET A 237 10.58 1.21 7.97
N VAL A 238 10.64 -0.10 7.76
CA VAL A 238 11.87 -0.84 7.53
C VAL A 238 11.66 -1.74 6.32
N GLY A 239 12.61 -1.74 5.41
CA GLY A 239 12.50 -2.54 4.21
C GLY A 239 13.84 -2.81 3.55
N GLY A 240 13.77 -3.50 2.42
CA GLY A 240 14.95 -3.77 1.62
C GLY A 240 14.59 -4.03 0.17
N VAL A 241 15.56 -3.75 -0.70
CA VAL A 241 15.48 -4.07 -2.13
C VAL A 241 16.62 -4.99 -2.51
N ILE A 242 16.30 -6.06 -3.22
CA ILE A 242 17.25 -6.94 -3.90
C ILE A 242 17.16 -6.62 -5.39
N ALA A 243 18.23 -6.11 -5.97
CA ALA A 243 18.36 -5.87 -7.40
C ALA A 243 19.22 -6.97 -8.04
N ILE A 244 18.65 -7.67 -9.02
CA ILE A 244 19.27 -8.75 -9.78
C ILE A 244 19.27 -8.35 -11.26
N SER A 245 20.36 -7.75 -11.72
CA SER A 245 20.46 -7.14 -13.05
C SER A 245 19.32 -6.11 -13.26
N LYS A 246 18.31 -6.45 -14.08
CA LYS A 246 17.12 -5.62 -14.33
C LYS A 246 15.95 -5.90 -13.39
N ALA A 247 15.92 -7.05 -12.72
CA ALA A 247 14.86 -7.40 -11.80
C ALA A 247 15.09 -6.76 -10.43
N ARG A 248 13.99 -6.38 -9.76
CA ARG A 248 13.99 -5.81 -8.42
C ARG A 248 12.91 -6.46 -7.58
N LEU A 249 13.30 -7.03 -6.45
CA LEU A 249 12.39 -7.53 -5.43
C LEU A 249 12.51 -6.62 -4.22
N ALA A 250 11.39 -6.11 -3.71
CA ALA A 250 11.36 -5.29 -2.52
C ALA A 250 10.35 -5.83 -1.51
N ALA A 251 10.69 -5.68 -0.23
CA ALA A 251 9.79 -5.93 0.87
C ALA A 251 9.88 -4.78 1.88
N GLU A 252 8.77 -4.44 2.52
CA GLU A 252 8.67 -3.36 3.50
C GLU A 252 7.69 -3.75 4.60
N TYR A 253 8.02 -3.39 5.83
CA TYR A 253 7.12 -3.45 6.97
C TYR A 253 6.94 -2.04 7.54
N ASN A 254 5.69 -1.60 7.60
CA ASN A 254 5.29 -0.31 8.15
C ASN A 254 4.72 -0.51 9.56
N ILE A 255 5.25 0.25 10.51
CA ILE A 255 4.93 0.13 11.93
C ILE A 255 4.11 1.36 12.33
N SER A 256 2.85 1.11 12.70
CA SER A 256 1.92 2.11 13.23
C SER A 256 0.75 1.40 13.94
N ASN A 257 -0.30 2.14 14.31
CA ASN A 257 -1.55 1.56 14.80
C ASN A 257 -2.14 0.53 13.83
N ILE A 258 -2.01 0.76 12.52
CA ILE A 258 -2.27 -0.24 11.49
C ILE A 258 -0.92 -0.65 10.88
N SER A 259 -0.47 -1.85 11.22
CA SER A 259 0.78 -2.37 10.67
C SER A 259 0.53 -3.04 9.32
N THR A 260 1.44 -2.79 8.37
CA THR A 260 1.30 -3.26 6.98
C THR A 260 2.58 -3.95 6.53
N PHE A 261 2.44 -5.10 5.87
CA PHE A 261 3.54 -5.76 5.16
C PHE A 261 3.30 -5.66 3.67
N SER A 262 4.33 -5.28 2.92
CA SER A 262 4.25 -5.06 1.48
C SER A 262 5.38 -5.78 0.75
N VAL A 263 5.09 -6.26 -0.46
CA VAL A 263 6.07 -6.83 -1.39
C VAL A 263 5.87 -6.25 -2.79
N LYS A 264 6.97 -6.04 -3.52
CA LYS A 264 6.95 -5.55 -4.89
C LYS A 264 7.97 -6.28 -5.74
N LEU A 265 7.55 -6.70 -6.93
CA LEU A 265 8.40 -7.31 -7.94
C LEU A 265 8.37 -6.47 -9.21
N GLY A 266 9.53 -5.96 -9.61
CA GLY A 266 9.67 -5.02 -10.73
C GLY A 266 10.76 -5.39 -11.73
N ILE A 267 10.63 -4.85 -12.95
CA ILE A 267 11.64 -4.91 -13.99
C ILE A 267 12.00 -3.49 -14.42
N VAL A 268 13.30 -3.19 -14.43
CA VAL A 268 13.88 -1.90 -14.85
C VAL A 268 14.35 -1.97 -16.30
N PHE A 269 14.09 -0.89 -17.03
CA PHE A 269 14.49 -0.70 -18.42
C PHE A 269 15.45 0.47 -18.57
#